data_AF-G9FJN6-F1
#
_entry.id   AF-G9FJN6-F1
#
_cell.length_a   1.000
_cell.length_b   1.000
_cell.length_c   1.000
_cell.angle_alpha   90.00
_cell.angle_beta   90.00
_cell.angle_gamma   90.00
#
_symmetry.space_group_name_H-M   'P 1'
#
loop_
_entity.id
_entity.type
_entity.pdbx_description
1 polymer ?
#
loop_
_entity_poly.entity_id
_entity_poly.type
_entity_poly.pdbx_seq_one_letter_code
_entity_poly.pdbx_strand_id
1 'polypeptide(L)'
;MKTIKRFIVWVNYGLEGWSIFGSSDDWDEAVSIRSEAIDECNIDEEDIILAENKNELVVKPAAKQMTEWHRELEAVLMTLDDCQMECDGMTWAVSHLLNDAGVPHDCMYGFVRNEQTKDIVTPHFWVVLDDGWLVDLRLRMWLGDHDNIPHGVFHPDNEPGFFYKGDPVQNHKGMRLGKAVLDIMTDGKISHVKVPERQDGE
;
A
#
# COMPACT_ATOMS: atom_id res chain seq x y z
N MET A 1 6.46 42.23 -16.82
CA MET A 1 5.37 41.36 -17.34
C MET A 1 4.90 40.51 -16.17
N LYS A 2 3.59 40.47 -15.88
CA LYS A 2 3.06 39.51 -14.90
C LYS A 2 3.05 38.14 -15.57
N THR A 3 3.66 37.15 -14.94
CA THR A 3 3.55 35.76 -15.37
C THR A 3 2.09 35.34 -15.19
N ILE A 4 1.42 34.98 -16.28
CA ILE A 4 0.07 34.42 -16.23
C ILE A 4 0.24 32.96 -15.78
N LYS A 5 -0.38 32.59 -14.67
CA LYS A 5 -0.45 31.21 -14.20
C LYS A 5 -1.59 30.53 -14.94
N ARG A 6 -1.35 29.32 -15.46
CA ARG A 6 -2.35 28.51 -16.16
C ARG A 6 -2.60 27.25 -15.35
N PHE A 7 -3.83 27.05 -14.90
CA PHE A 7 -4.26 25.86 -14.19
C PHE A 7 -4.79 24.84 -15.19
N ILE A 8 -4.36 23.59 -15.05
CA ILE A 8 -4.77 22.48 -15.89
C ILE A 8 -5.45 21.45 -14.99
N VAL A 9 -6.67 21.05 -15.35
CA VAL A 9 -7.40 19.95 -14.72
C VAL A 9 -6.98 18.67 -15.41
N TRP A 10 -6.31 17.81 -14.66
CA TRP A 10 -5.88 16.50 -15.12
C TRP A 10 -6.73 15.43 -14.48
N VAL A 11 -7.08 14.43 -15.27
CA VAL A 11 -7.90 13.29 -14.89
C VAL A 11 -7.08 12.03 -15.13
N ASN A 12 -7.05 11.15 -14.14
CA ASN A 12 -6.42 9.84 -14.23
C ASN A 12 -7.47 8.81 -14.67
N TYR A 13 -7.37 8.31 -15.90
CA TYR A 13 -8.26 7.27 -16.43
C TYR A 13 -7.74 5.85 -16.12
N GLY A 14 -6.91 5.70 -15.08
CA GLY A 14 -6.30 4.44 -14.69
C GLY A 14 -5.25 3.97 -15.71
N LEU A 15 -5.62 3.01 -16.56
CA LEU A 15 -4.69 2.35 -17.51
C LEU A 15 -4.15 3.30 -18.59
N GLU A 16 -4.89 4.35 -18.95
CA GLU A 16 -4.44 5.37 -19.91
C GLU A 16 -3.59 6.47 -19.24
N GLY A 17 -3.56 6.49 -17.91
CA GLY A 17 -2.87 7.48 -17.09
C GLY A 17 -3.50 8.87 -17.15
N TRP A 18 -2.68 9.89 -16.86
CA TRP A 18 -3.10 11.27 -16.78
C TRP A 18 -3.34 11.94 -18.14
N SER A 19 -4.56 12.46 -18.32
CA SER A 19 -5.02 13.24 -19.48
C SER A 19 -5.59 14.59 -19.05
N ILE A 20 -5.49 15.59 -19.92
CA ILE A 20 -6.06 16.92 -19.67
C ILE A 20 -7.57 16.86 -19.92
N PHE A 21 -8.36 17.24 -18.93
CA PHE A 21 -9.80 17.47 -19.08
C PHE A 21 -10.08 18.92 -19.49
N GLY A 22 -9.41 19.89 -18.87
CA GLY A 22 -9.53 21.30 -19.23
C GLY A 22 -8.42 22.17 -18.65
N SER A 23 -8.43 23.46 -18.98
CA SER A 23 -7.47 24.42 -18.43
C SER A 23 -8.04 25.83 -18.40
N SER A 24 -7.72 26.63 -17.38
CA SER A 24 -8.03 28.06 -17.34
C SER A 24 -6.88 28.85 -16.71
N ASP A 25 -6.79 30.13 -17.06
CA ASP A 25 -5.91 31.10 -16.40
C ASP A 25 -6.59 31.75 -15.17
N ASP A 26 -7.88 31.47 -14.94
CA ASP A 26 -8.69 31.87 -13.80
C ASP A 26 -8.93 30.69 -12.85
N TRP A 27 -8.79 30.94 -11.54
CA TRP A 27 -8.88 29.88 -10.54
C TRP A 27 -10.31 29.37 -10.33
N ASP A 28 -11.29 30.28 -10.30
CA ASP A 28 -12.69 29.91 -10.03
C ASP A 28 -13.27 29.11 -11.22
N GLU A 29 -12.87 29.47 -12.45
CA GLU A 29 -13.20 28.69 -13.64
C GLU A 29 -12.52 27.31 -13.63
N ALA A 30 -11.25 27.23 -13.23
CA ALA A 30 -10.54 25.95 -13.13
C ALA A 30 -11.19 24.99 -12.10
N VAL A 31 -11.74 25.52 -11.00
CA VAL A 31 -12.48 24.74 -10.02
C VAL A 31 -13.82 24.24 -10.59
N SER A 32 -14.52 25.06 -11.38
CA SER A 32 -15.75 24.64 -12.08
C SER A 32 -15.47 23.48 -13.03
N ILE A 33 -14.41 23.58 -13.83
CA ILE A 33 -13.96 22.52 -14.75
C ILE A 33 -13.64 21.23 -13.99
N ARG A 34 -13.04 21.33 -12.79
CA ARG A 34 -12.77 20.17 -11.93
C ARG A 34 -14.06 19.50 -11.45
N SER A 35 -15.06 20.27 -11.01
CA SER A 35 -16.36 19.72 -10.62
C SER A 35 -17.07 19.04 -11.80
N GLU A 36 -17.01 19.64 -12.99
CA GLU A 36 -17.53 19.03 -14.22
C GLU A 36 -16.84 17.70 -14.53
N ALA A 37 -15.51 17.60 -14.35
CA ALA A 37 -14.77 16.36 -14.55
C ALA A 37 -15.21 15.24 -13.59
N ILE A 38 -15.49 15.56 -12.31
CA ILE A 38 -16.00 14.60 -11.32
C ILE A 38 -17.36 14.06 -11.79
N ASP A 39 -18.28 14.97 -12.14
CA ASP A 39 -19.65 14.62 -12.49
C ASP A 39 -19.76 13.89 -13.84
N GLU A 40 -19.02 14.34 -14.86
CA GLU A 40 -19.09 13.78 -16.21
C GLU A 40 -18.31 12.48 -16.38
N CYS A 41 -17.13 12.37 -15.75
CA CYS A 41 -16.31 11.18 -15.88
C CYS A 41 -16.63 10.11 -14.84
N ASN A 42 -17.40 10.44 -13.78
CA ASN A 42 -17.68 9.55 -12.66
C ASN A 42 -16.38 8.97 -12.08
N ILE A 43 -15.41 9.85 -11.84
CA ILE A 43 -14.07 9.55 -11.33
C ILE A 43 -13.95 10.11 -9.91
N ASP A 44 -13.23 9.39 -9.05
CA ASP A 44 -13.02 9.80 -7.66
C ASP A 44 -12.25 11.12 -7.59
N GLU A 45 -12.55 11.92 -6.56
CA GLU A 45 -11.97 13.25 -6.40
C GLU A 45 -10.43 13.23 -6.29
N GLU A 46 -9.87 12.10 -5.83
CA GLU A 46 -8.43 11.84 -5.69
C GLU A 46 -7.73 11.58 -7.05
N ASP A 47 -8.47 11.17 -8.07
CA ASP A 47 -7.99 10.94 -9.43
C ASP A 47 -8.07 12.20 -10.32
N ILE A 48 -8.35 13.36 -9.71
CA ILE A 48 -8.46 14.64 -10.39
C ILE A 48 -7.58 15.69 -9.70
N ILE A 49 -6.57 16.16 -10.44
CA ILE A 49 -5.56 17.11 -9.92
C ILE A 49 -5.58 18.41 -10.73
N LEU A 50 -5.51 19.53 -10.02
CA LEU A 50 -5.22 20.85 -10.57
C LEU A 50 -3.70 21.10 -10.52
N ALA A 51 -3.07 21.28 -11.67
CA ALA A 51 -1.62 21.47 -11.79
C ALA A 51 -1.27 22.43 -12.94
N GLU A 52 -0.15 23.16 -12.86
CA GLU A 52 0.28 24.06 -13.95
C GLU A 52 0.91 23.29 -15.13
N ASN A 53 1.35 22.06 -14.90
CA ASN A 53 1.91 21.18 -15.92
C ASN A 53 1.88 19.70 -15.49
N LYS A 54 2.17 18.80 -16.43
CA LYS A 54 2.17 17.35 -16.19
C LYS A 54 3.21 16.89 -15.15
N ASN A 55 4.32 17.60 -14.97
CA ASN A 55 5.35 17.22 -13.99
C ASN A 55 4.87 17.44 -12.55
N GLU A 56 3.90 18.33 -12.34
CA GLU A 56 3.23 18.56 -11.07
C GLU A 56 2.13 17.54 -10.78
N LEU A 57 1.79 16.63 -11.71
CA LEU A 57 0.91 15.48 -11.42
C LEU A 57 1.59 14.39 -10.62
N VAL A 58 2.91 14.51 -10.45
CA VAL A 58 3.67 13.76 -9.44
C VAL A 58 3.53 14.43 -8.07
N VAL A 59 2.45 15.18 -7.83
CA VAL A 59 1.94 15.36 -6.46
C VAL A 59 1.40 13.99 -6.07
N LYS A 60 2.32 13.15 -5.57
CA LYS A 60 2.00 11.97 -4.78
C LYS A 60 0.84 12.34 -3.84
N PRO A 61 -0.12 11.44 -3.58
CA PRO A 61 -0.94 11.57 -2.38
C PRO A 61 0.02 11.96 -1.25
N ALA A 62 -0.31 13.01 -0.49
CA ALA A 62 0.57 13.47 0.58
C ALA A 62 0.94 12.23 1.39
N ALA A 63 2.24 11.89 1.41
CA ALA A 63 2.68 10.58 1.89
C ALA A 63 1.99 10.29 3.22
N LYS A 64 1.24 9.18 3.29
CA LYS A 64 0.52 8.82 4.51
C LYS A 64 1.56 8.71 5.62
N GLN A 65 1.34 9.51 6.66
CA GLN A 65 2.27 9.54 7.78
C GLN A 65 2.10 8.29 8.62
N MET A 66 3.20 7.59 8.82
CA MET A 66 3.26 6.44 9.71
C MET A 66 3.06 6.92 11.15
N THR A 67 1.98 6.45 11.81
CA THR A 67 1.72 6.71 13.23
C THR A 67 2.77 6.02 14.10
N GLU A 68 2.79 6.31 15.40
CA GLU A 68 3.70 5.64 16.33
C GLU A 68 3.42 4.13 16.38
N TRP A 69 2.14 3.74 16.42
CA TRP A 69 1.73 2.33 16.40
C TRP A 69 2.26 1.57 15.19
N HIS A 70 2.20 2.16 13.98
CA HIS A 70 2.73 1.53 12.77
C HIS A 70 4.25 1.29 12.85
N ARG A 71 5.02 2.22 13.44
CA ARG A 71 6.47 2.06 13.59
C ARG A 71 6.81 0.97 14.60
N GLU A 72 6.07 0.93 15.70
CA GLU A 72 6.24 -0.12 16.70
C GLU A 72 5.87 -1.49 16.12
N LEU A 73 4.77 -1.57 15.36
CA LEU A 73 4.33 -2.78 14.68
C LEU A 73 5.41 -3.26 13.70
N GLU A 74 5.94 -2.37 12.87
CA GLU A 74 7.04 -2.69 11.97
C GLU A 74 8.25 -3.23 12.74
N ALA A 75 8.70 -2.52 13.78
CA ALA A 75 9.87 -2.90 14.56
C ALA A 75 9.72 -4.30 15.18
N VAL A 76 8.55 -4.67 15.69
CA VAL A 76 8.32 -6.00 16.27
C VAL A 76 8.20 -7.08 15.20
N LEU A 77 7.56 -6.80 14.05
CA LEU A 77 7.42 -7.77 12.96
C LEU A 77 8.75 -8.03 12.23
N MET A 78 9.61 -7.02 12.13
CA MET A 78 10.96 -7.16 11.55
C MET A 78 11.85 -8.16 12.29
N THR A 79 11.51 -8.55 13.52
CA THR A 79 12.19 -9.64 14.23
C THR A 79 11.98 -11.02 13.60
N LEU A 80 10.98 -11.17 12.73
CA LEU A 80 10.71 -12.37 11.94
C LEU A 80 11.42 -12.35 10.57
N ASP A 81 12.04 -11.24 10.19
CA ASP A 81 12.51 -11.03 8.82
C ASP A 81 13.61 -12.01 8.39
N ASP A 82 14.43 -12.47 9.32
CA ASP A 82 15.49 -13.46 9.08
C ASP A 82 14.98 -14.93 9.11
N CYS A 83 13.71 -15.18 9.44
CA CYS A 83 13.11 -16.51 9.35
C CYS A 83 13.05 -16.98 7.89
N GLN A 84 13.49 -18.21 7.62
CA GLN A 84 13.52 -18.80 6.28
C GLN A 84 12.12 -19.26 5.84
N MET A 85 11.20 -18.31 5.69
CA MET A 85 9.79 -18.51 5.37
C MET A 85 9.43 -17.77 4.09
N GLU A 86 8.69 -18.44 3.21
CA GLU A 86 8.13 -17.85 2.00
C GLU A 86 6.98 -16.88 2.31
N CYS A 87 6.51 -16.15 1.29
CA CYS A 87 5.48 -15.11 1.42
C CYS A 87 4.18 -15.59 2.08
N ASP A 88 3.73 -16.80 1.77
CA ASP A 88 2.53 -17.40 2.35
C ASP A 88 2.72 -17.69 3.84
N GLY A 89 3.79 -18.39 4.21
CA GLY A 89 4.13 -18.70 5.61
C GLY A 89 4.27 -17.45 6.46
N MET A 90 4.98 -16.43 5.95
CA MET A 90 5.17 -15.17 6.67
C MET A 90 3.85 -14.42 6.87
N THR A 91 3.00 -14.36 5.84
CA THR A 91 1.66 -13.77 5.93
C THR A 91 0.84 -14.43 7.04
N TRP A 92 0.91 -15.75 7.19
CA TRP A 92 0.21 -16.46 8.27
C TRP A 92 0.82 -16.20 9.65
N ALA A 93 2.14 -16.09 9.76
CA ALA A 93 2.79 -15.74 11.03
C ALA A 93 2.37 -14.35 11.51
N VAL A 94 2.39 -13.36 10.61
CA VAL A 94 1.91 -12.00 10.89
C VAL A 94 0.43 -12.02 11.26
N SER A 95 -0.41 -12.69 10.47
CA SER A 95 -1.85 -12.78 10.74
C SER A 95 -2.15 -13.44 12.09
N HIS A 96 -1.38 -14.46 12.49
CA HIS A 96 -1.54 -15.08 13.79
C HIS A 96 -1.27 -14.08 14.93
N LEU A 97 -0.18 -13.32 14.84
CA LEU A 97 0.17 -12.29 15.82
C LEU A 97 -0.89 -11.18 15.91
N LEU A 98 -1.39 -10.71 14.76
CA LEU A 98 -2.43 -9.68 14.70
C LEU A 98 -3.76 -10.19 15.27
N ASN A 99 -4.14 -11.44 14.98
CA ASN A 99 -5.34 -12.06 15.56
C ASN A 99 -5.24 -12.20 17.08
N ASP A 100 -4.09 -12.64 17.60
CA ASP A 100 -3.85 -12.77 19.04
C ASP A 100 -3.93 -11.40 19.76
N ALA A 101 -3.59 -10.31 19.06
CA ALA A 101 -3.69 -8.94 19.55
C ALA A 101 -5.04 -8.26 19.25
N GLY A 102 -5.96 -8.94 18.56
CA GLY A 102 -7.27 -8.38 18.20
C GLY A 102 -7.23 -7.27 17.14
N VAL A 103 -6.16 -7.18 16.34
CA VAL A 103 -6.02 -6.18 15.27
C VAL A 103 -6.76 -6.67 14.01
N PRO A 104 -7.77 -5.93 13.51
CA PRO A 104 -8.46 -6.28 12.28
C PRO A 104 -7.53 -6.19 11.06
N HIS A 105 -7.55 -7.22 10.21
CA HIS A 105 -6.72 -7.30 9.02
C HIS A 105 -7.26 -8.37 8.05
N ASP A 106 -6.84 -8.26 6.78
CA ASP A 106 -7.08 -9.25 5.74
C ASP A 106 -5.75 -9.82 5.24
N CYS A 107 -5.65 -11.14 5.13
CA CYS A 107 -4.60 -11.78 4.33
C CYS A 107 -5.01 -11.73 2.87
N MET A 108 -4.11 -11.30 2.00
CA MET A 108 -4.35 -11.14 0.58
C MET A 108 -3.50 -12.14 -0.22
N TYR A 109 -4.00 -12.57 -1.38
CA TYR A 109 -3.19 -13.26 -2.39
C TYR A 109 -3.41 -12.66 -3.76
N GLY A 110 -2.35 -12.58 -4.57
CA GLY A 110 -2.46 -12.05 -5.91
C GLY A 110 -1.08 -11.85 -6.54
N PHE A 111 -0.86 -10.67 -7.09
CA PHE A 111 0.42 -10.29 -7.68
C PHE A 111 0.87 -8.90 -7.26
N VAL A 112 2.18 -8.68 -7.32
CA VAL A 112 2.83 -7.38 -7.18
C VAL A 112 3.61 -7.09 -8.46
N ARG A 113 3.45 -5.89 -9.02
CA ARG A 113 4.21 -5.44 -10.18
C ARG A 113 5.10 -4.27 -9.81
N ASN A 114 6.38 -4.34 -10.18
CA ASN A 114 7.26 -3.19 -10.20
C ASN A 114 7.02 -2.40 -11.49
N GLU A 115 6.50 -1.18 -11.40
CA GLU A 115 6.14 -0.38 -12.57
C GLU A 115 7.36 0.19 -13.32
N GLN A 116 8.54 0.23 -12.69
CA GLN A 116 9.78 0.67 -13.32
C GLN A 116 10.41 -0.46 -14.16
N THR A 117 10.55 -1.66 -13.60
CA THR A 117 11.20 -2.80 -14.27
C THR A 117 10.24 -3.67 -15.06
N LYS A 118 8.94 -3.56 -14.76
CA LYS A 118 7.85 -4.44 -15.25
C LYS A 118 7.92 -5.88 -14.74
N ASP A 119 8.74 -6.16 -13.73
CA ASP A 119 8.76 -7.45 -13.06
C ASP A 119 7.45 -7.69 -12.31
N ILE A 120 7.00 -8.95 -12.30
CA ILE A 120 5.77 -9.38 -11.65
C ILE A 120 6.08 -10.56 -10.73
N VAL A 121 5.72 -10.42 -9.46
CA VAL A 121 5.75 -11.50 -8.47
C VAL A 121 4.34 -12.08 -8.36
N THR A 122 4.19 -13.36 -8.73
CA THR A 122 2.91 -14.06 -8.65
C THR A 122 3.12 -15.58 -8.52
N PRO A 123 2.40 -16.28 -7.62
CA PRO A 123 1.53 -15.72 -6.60
C PRO A 123 2.34 -15.01 -5.50
N HIS A 124 1.80 -13.94 -4.94
CA HIS A 124 2.36 -13.26 -3.77
C HIS A 124 1.30 -13.13 -2.67
N PHE A 125 1.74 -13.15 -1.42
CA PHE A 125 0.88 -13.04 -0.24
C PHE A 125 1.37 -11.90 0.65
N TRP A 126 0.42 -11.13 1.18
CA TRP A 126 0.67 -10.00 2.08
C TRP A 126 -0.51 -9.82 3.03
N VAL A 127 -0.36 -8.92 4.01
CA VAL A 127 -1.47 -8.51 4.90
C VAL A 127 -1.87 -7.08 4.58
N VAL A 128 -3.17 -6.80 4.66
CA VAL A 128 -3.75 -5.45 4.62
C VAL A 128 -4.40 -5.18 5.97
N LEU A 129 -4.00 -4.09 6.62
CA LEU A 129 -4.60 -3.58 7.85
C LEU A 129 -5.89 -2.82 7.54
N ASP A 130 -6.76 -2.65 8.53
CA ASP A 130 -8.08 -2.01 8.38
C ASP A 130 -8.03 -0.51 8.04
N ASP A 131 -6.89 0.14 8.23
CA ASP A 131 -6.62 1.52 7.83
C ASP A 131 -5.88 1.67 6.48
N GLY A 132 -5.72 0.55 5.75
CA GLY A 132 -5.17 0.49 4.41
C GLY A 132 -3.64 0.35 4.33
N TRP A 133 -2.93 0.25 5.46
CA TRP A 133 -1.50 -0.07 5.47
C TRP A 133 -1.27 -1.54 5.13
N LEU A 134 -0.18 -1.82 4.41
CA LEU A 134 0.24 -3.17 4.05
C LEU A 134 1.34 -3.65 4.98
N VAL A 135 1.36 -4.95 5.23
CA VAL A 135 2.52 -5.64 5.80
C VAL A 135 3.03 -6.66 4.79
N ASP A 136 4.27 -6.48 4.35
CA ASP A 136 4.96 -7.38 3.44
C ASP A 136 6.46 -7.43 3.75
N LEU A 137 6.90 -8.55 4.31
CA LEU A 137 8.32 -8.79 4.61
C LEU A 137 9.02 -9.62 3.53
N ARG A 138 8.33 -9.98 2.43
CA ARG A 138 8.79 -11.07 1.54
C ARG A 138 8.86 -10.65 0.08
N LEU A 139 8.38 -9.47 -0.30
CA LEU A 139 8.55 -8.95 -1.66
C LEU A 139 10.03 -8.91 -2.09
N ARG A 140 10.93 -8.51 -1.17
CA ARG A 140 12.37 -8.43 -1.42
C ARG A 140 13.03 -9.77 -1.72
N MET A 141 12.44 -10.90 -1.31
CA MET A 141 12.95 -12.22 -1.71
C MET A 141 12.91 -12.45 -3.22
N TRP A 142 11.94 -11.83 -3.90
CA TRP A 142 11.71 -12.00 -5.34
C TRP A 142 12.34 -10.90 -6.18
N LEU A 143 12.24 -9.66 -5.72
CA LEU A 143 12.70 -8.47 -6.47
C LEU A 143 14.11 -8.00 -6.09
N GLY A 144 14.72 -8.63 -5.07
CA GLY A 144 16.02 -8.26 -4.52
C GLY A 144 15.91 -7.38 -3.27
N ASP A 145 17.03 -7.26 -2.56
CA ASP A 145 17.12 -6.50 -1.30
C ASP A 145 17.63 -5.07 -1.56
N HIS A 146 16.85 -4.29 -2.31
CA HIS A 146 17.14 -2.89 -2.56
C HIS A 146 16.22 -2.00 -1.72
N ASP A 147 16.75 -0.88 -1.20
CA ASP A 147 16.02 0.04 -0.33
C ASP A 147 14.75 0.64 -0.97
N ASN A 148 14.68 0.66 -2.30
CA ASN A 148 13.52 1.13 -3.05
C ASN A 148 12.43 0.06 -3.24
N ILE A 149 12.62 -1.15 -2.75
CA ILE A 149 11.60 -2.21 -2.75
C ILE A 149 10.89 -2.19 -1.39
N PRO A 150 9.55 -2.05 -1.36
CA PRO A 150 8.77 -2.02 -0.12
C PRO A 150 9.05 -3.24 0.75
N HIS A 151 9.13 -3.00 2.07
CA HIS A 151 9.43 -4.02 3.07
C HIS A 151 8.95 -3.56 4.43
N GLY A 152 8.41 -4.48 5.22
CA GLY A 152 7.86 -4.16 6.54
C GLY A 152 6.44 -3.63 6.45
N VAL A 153 6.17 -2.48 7.08
CA VAL A 153 4.84 -1.86 7.15
C VAL A 153 4.84 -0.55 6.35
N PHE A 154 4.02 -0.47 5.30
CA PHE A 154 4.00 0.68 4.41
C PHE A 154 2.62 0.93 3.82
N HIS A 155 2.36 2.19 3.45
CA HIS A 155 1.14 2.56 2.72
C HIS A 155 1.41 2.49 1.21
N PRO A 156 0.50 1.96 0.38
CA PRO A 156 0.75 1.81 -1.05
C PRO A 156 0.92 3.16 -1.75
N ASP A 157 0.26 4.22 -1.27
CA ASP A 157 0.44 5.59 -1.77
C ASP A 157 1.87 6.13 -1.59
N ASN A 158 2.60 5.61 -0.60
CA ASN A 158 4.00 5.98 -0.37
C ASN A 158 4.93 5.29 -1.37
N GLU A 159 4.46 4.20 -1.99
CA GLU A 159 5.18 3.30 -2.87
C GLU A 159 4.58 3.25 -4.30
N PRO A 160 4.42 4.39 -5.01
CA PRO A 160 3.72 4.46 -6.29
C PRO A 160 4.41 3.69 -7.44
N GLY A 161 5.62 3.18 -7.21
CA GLY A 161 6.32 2.29 -8.13
C GLY A 161 5.86 0.84 -8.06
N PHE A 162 4.98 0.47 -7.13
CA PHE A 162 4.53 -0.89 -6.90
C PHE A 162 3.01 -0.99 -6.94
N PHE A 163 2.52 -1.88 -7.79
CA PHE A 163 1.09 -2.13 -7.93
C PHE A 163 0.74 -3.50 -7.33
N TYR A 164 0.00 -3.49 -6.23
CA TYR A 164 -0.54 -4.68 -5.58
C TYR A 164 -1.96 -4.92 -6.07
N LYS A 165 -2.25 -6.14 -6.51
CA LYS A 165 -3.61 -6.55 -6.86
C LYS A 165 -3.85 -8.00 -6.46
N GLY A 166 -4.90 -8.22 -5.71
CA GLY A 166 -5.27 -9.55 -5.23
C GLY A 166 -6.64 -9.58 -4.60
N ASP A 167 -7.03 -10.77 -4.18
CA ASP A 167 -8.28 -11.03 -3.48
C ASP A 167 -7.98 -11.42 -2.02
N PRO A 168 -8.87 -11.08 -1.08
CA PRO A 168 -8.77 -11.59 0.28
C PRO A 168 -8.76 -13.11 0.27
N VAL A 169 -7.90 -13.70 1.09
CA VAL A 169 -7.80 -15.14 1.29
C VAL A 169 -8.99 -15.59 2.12
N GLN A 170 -10.15 -15.72 1.48
CA GLN A 170 -11.33 -16.30 2.12
C GLN A 170 -11.14 -17.81 2.24
N ASN A 171 -11.20 -18.33 3.47
CA ASN A 171 -11.33 -19.76 3.70
C ASN A 171 -10.23 -20.65 3.07
N HIS A 172 -8.94 -20.30 3.15
CA HIS A 172 -7.89 -21.32 3.01
C HIS A 172 -7.94 -22.31 4.19
N LYS A 173 -8.98 -23.16 4.20
CA LYS A 173 -9.21 -24.24 5.18
C LYS A 173 -8.05 -25.24 5.24
N GLY A 174 -7.13 -25.20 4.27
CA GLY A 174 -5.96 -26.06 4.19
C GLY A 174 -4.74 -25.59 4.98
N MET A 175 -4.66 -24.34 5.44
CA MET A 175 -3.41 -23.78 5.99
C MET A 175 -3.58 -22.81 7.18
N ARG A 176 -4.60 -23.01 8.02
CA ARG A 176 -4.56 -22.43 9.39
C ARG A 176 -3.47 -23.14 10.19
N LEU A 177 -2.24 -22.69 10.04
CA LEU A 177 -1.11 -23.19 10.80
C LEU A 177 -1.33 -22.82 12.27
N GLY A 178 -1.48 -23.83 13.12
CA GLY A 178 -1.57 -23.59 14.55
C GLY A 178 -0.28 -22.97 15.08
N LYS A 179 -0.36 -22.25 16.20
CA LYS A 179 0.78 -21.60 16.86
C LYS A 179 2.03 -22.48 16.96
N ALA A 180 1.87 -23.76 17.29
CA ALA A 180 3.00 -24.69 17.41
C ALA A 180 3.76 -24.91 16.09
N VAL A 181 3.07 -24.91 14.95
CA VAL A 181 3.72 -25.04 13.63
C VAL A 181 4.43 -23.74 13.26
N LEU A 182 3.78 -22.60 13.49
CA LEU A 182 4.39 -21.29 13.26
C LEU A 182 5.61 -21.07 14.16
N ASP A 183 5.58 -21.56 15.40
CA ASP A 183 6.71 -21.51 16.33
C ASP A 183 7.90 -22.29 15.79
N ILE A 184 7.68 -23.50 15.26
CA ILE A 184 8.74 -24.27 14.60
C ILE A 184 9.27 -23.54 13.35
N MET A 185 8.38 -23.01 12.51
CA MET A 185 8.76 -22.32 11.26
C MET A 185 9.54 -21.01 11.51
N THR A 186 9.37 -20.42 12.69
CA THR A 186 10.04 -19.17 13.08
C THR A 186 11.20 -19.40 14.06
N ASP A 187 11.64 -20.65 14.26
CA ASP A 187 12.67 -21.02 15.25
C ASP A 187 12.36 -20.48 16.67
N GLY A 188 11.07 -20.45 17.03
CA GLY A 188 10.57 -19.97 18.31
C GLY A 188 10.40 -18.44 18.42
N LYS A 189 10.82 -17.67 17.41
CA LYS A 189 10.79 -16.20 17.46
C LYS A 189 9.38 -15.64 17.61
N ILE A 190 8.38 -16.25 16.95
CA ILE A 190 7.00 -15.77 17.01
C ILE A 190 6.46 -15.71 18.44
N SER A 191 6.92 -16.58 19.35
CA SER A 191 6.51 -16.57 20.76
C SER A 191 7.07 -15.39 21.57
N HIS A 192 8.05 -14.67 21.02
CA HIS A 192 8.68 -13.50 21.63
C HIS A 192 8.21 -12.18 21.03
N VAL A 193 7.47 -12.23 19.91
CA VAL A 193 6.90 -11.04 19.29
C VAL A 193 5.60 -10.66 20.00
N LYS A 194 5.48 -9.38 20.33
CA LYS A 194 4.26 -8.79 20.89
C LYS A 194 3.84 -7.62 20.03
N VAL A 195 2.65 -7.71 19.44
CA VAL A 195 2.03 -6.61 18.70
C VAL A 195 1.69 -5.48 19.69
N PRO A 196 2.06 -4.23 19.41
CA PRO A 196 1.71 -3.09 20.25
C PRO A 196 0.19 -2.86 20.28
N GLU A 197 -0.32 -2.37 21.41
CA GLU A 197 -1.72 -1.96 21.51
C GLU A 197 -1.98 -0.72 20.64
N ARG A 198 -3.06 -0.75 19.85
CA ARG A 198 -3.50 0.42 19.10
C ARG A 198 -4.24 1.35 20.06
N GLN A 199 -3.77 2.59 20.22
CA GLN A 199 -4.41 3.57 21.09
C GLN A 199 -5.65 4.16 20.41
N ASP A 200 -6.71 4.40 21.17
CA ASP A 200 -7.92 5.05 20.67
C ASP A 200 -7.59 6.45 20.11
N GLY A 201 -7.78 6.65 18.81
CA GLY A 201 -7.55 7.94 18.13
C GLY A 201 -6.38 7.99 17.15
N GLU A 202 -5.66 6.87 16.95
CA GLU A 202 -4.76 6.62 15.81
C GLU A 202 -5.44 5.81 14.68
#